data_AF-A0A953R798-F1
#
_entry.id   AF-A0A953R798-F1
#
_cell.length_a   1.000
_cell.length_b   1.000
_cell.length_c   1.000
_cell.angle_alpha   90.00
_cell.angle_beta   90.00
_cell.angle_gamma   90.00
#
_symmetry.space_group_name_H-M   'P 1'
#
loop_
_entity.id
_entity.type
_entity.pdbx_description
1 polymer ?
#
loop_
_entity_poly.entity_id
_entity_poly.type
_entity_poly.pdbx_seq_one_letter_code
_entity_poly.pdbx_strand_id
1 'polypeptide(L)'
;MNWMKTLPIRFARTRFVTAIIPMALILGLASANMAKAGAVYEFSLPADGAVGTLDIKLTFPALLPTGALSVIPLTGSQVTSVTSGTPIDLATSAIGIEVTPTTTLFGVALLNAAQALVLLNVTAPSGASPGDFFVFSRTPAGTGAFTSTAGTVTSDSVLGTSTPVGTLDVSETSVPEPSSALFLTFGLMGISSWRLRRRSA
;
A
#
# COMPACT_ATOMS: atom_id res chain seq x y z
N MET A 1 8.92 45.37 70.51
CA MET A 1 8.55 45.94 69.20
C MET A 1 8.87 44.93 68.12
N ASN A 2 7.82 44.36 67.52
CA ASN A 2 7.87 43.22 66.61
C ASN A 2 8.42 43.60 65.24
N TRP A 3 9.48 42.90 64.80
CA TRP A 3 9.96 42.91 63.43
C TRP A 3 9.34 41.73 62.68
N MET A 4 8.26 42.00 61.93
CA MET A 4 7.56 41.02 61.11
C MET A 4 8.11 41.11 59.68
N LYS A 5 9.00 40.17 59.31
CA LYS A 5 9.57 40.05 57.95
C LYS A 5 8.56 39.38 57.03
N THR A 6 8.00 40.13 56.10
CA THR A 6 7.21 39.61 54.98
C THR A 6 8.13 39.04 53.89
N LEU A 7 8.06 37.73 53.66
CA LEU A 7 8.76 37.05 52.56
C LEU A 7 8.01 37.31 51.24
N PRO A 8 8.71 37.70 50.15
CA PRO A 8 8.07 37.88 48.85
C PRO A 8 7.87 36.54 48.15
N ILE A 9 6.61 36.08 48.10
CA ILE A 9 6.15 34.97 47.25
C ILE A 9 6.10 35.48 45.79
N ARG A 10 7.24 35.52 45.10
CA ARG A 10 7.28 35.86 43.66
C ARG A 10 8.32 35.06 42.90
N PHE A 11 8.28 33.71 42.92
CA PHE A 11 9.18 32.94 42.03
C PHE A 11 8.66 31.60 41.48
N ALA A 12 7.41 31.20 41.76
CA ALA A 12 6.95 29.86 41.37
C ALA A 12 6.22 29.78 40.01
N ARG A 13 5.71 30.89 39.45
CA ARG A 13 4.78 30.82 38.29
C ARG A 13 5.46 30.62 36.93
N THR A 14 6.73 30.96 36.76
CA THR A 14 7.39 30.95 35.44
C THR A 14 7.99 29.60 35.04
N ARG A 15 8.31 28.73 36.01
CA ARG A 15 8.92 27.41 35.74
C ARG A 15 7.91 26.32 35.37
N PHE A 16 6.64 26.48 35.74
CA PHE A 16 5.60 25.49 35.45
C PHE A 16 5.18 25.46 33.97
N VAL A 17 5.15 26.62 33.30
CA VAL A 17 4.70 26.72 31.90
C VAL A 17 5.71 26.13 30.91
N THR A 18 7.01 26.13 31.27
CA THR A 18 8.08 25.63 30.40
C THR A 18 8.15 24.10 30.34
N ALA A 19 7.63 23.39 31.34
CA ALA A 19 7.65 21.93 31.41
C ALA A 19 6.45 21.27 30.69
N ILE A 20 5.32 21.97 30.56
CA ILE A 20 4.09 21.41 29.97
C ILE A 20 4.22 21.23 28.44
N ILE A 21 4.91 22.16 27.77
CA ILE A 21 5.08 22.13 26.31
C ILE A 21 5.89 20.91 25.83
N PRO A 22 7.10 20.62 26.36
CA PRO A 22 7.84 19.42 25.93
C PRO A 22 7.13 18.13 26.31
N MET A 23 6.41 18.10 27.44
CA MET A 23 5.66 16.91 27.86
C MET A 23 4.47 16.63 26.93
N ALA A 24 3.73 17.66 26.50
CA ALA A 24 2.67 17.52 25.50
C ALA A 24 3.23 17.11 24.13
N LEU A 25 4.42 17.59 23.75
CA LEU A 25 5.10 17.17 22.52
C LEU A 25 5.50 15.69 22.58
N ILE A 26 6.05 15.23 23.71
CA ILE A 26 6.44 13.83 23.90
C ILE A 26 5.22 12.91 23.94
N LEU A 27 4.12 13.30 24.59
CA LEU A 27 2.86 12.53 24.53
C LEU A 27 2.25 12.51 23.12
N GLY A 28 2.33 13.61 22.37
CA GLY A 28 1.91 13.67 20.97
C GLY A 28 2.75 12.77 20.06
N LEU A 29 4.07 12.74 20.27
CA LEU A 29 4.99 11.83 19.57
C LEU A 29 4.80 10.36 19.99
N ALA A 30 4.49 10.11 21.27
CA ALA A 30 4.26 8.77 21.80
C ALA A 30 2.88 8.20 21.44
N SER A 31 1.93 9.04 21.02
CA SER A 31 0.60 8.63 20.54
C SER A 31 0.49 8.58 19.01
N ALA A 32 1.59 8.85 18.29
CA ALA A 32 1.66 8.63 16.86
C ALA A 32 1.66 7.11 16.60
N ASN A 33 0.50 6.55 16.32
CA ASN A 33 0.44 5.23 15.72
C ASN A 33 1.08 5.32 14.33
N MET A 34 1.81 4.28 13.93
CA MET A 34 2.25 4.18 12.55
C MET A 34 1.00 4.10 11.68
N ALA A 35 0.80 5.11 10.83
CA ALA A 35 -0.28 5.09 9.85
C ALA A 35 -0.29 3.74 9.14
N LYS A 36 -1.47 3.13 9.03
CA LYS A 36 -1.61 1.84 8.34
C LYS A 36 -1.25 2.04 6.86
N ALA A 37 -0.04 1.67 6.49
CA ALA A 37 0.43 1.75 5.12
C ALA A 37 -0.36 0.75 4.27
N GLY A 38 -1.17 1.27 3.35
CA GLY A 38 -1.72 0.45 2.28
C GLY A 38 -0.60 -0.01 1.34
N ALA A 39 -0.86 -1.06 0.57
CA ALA A 39 0.06 -1.57 -0.43
C ALA A 39 -0.61 -1.60 -1.79
N VAL A 40 0.13 -1.13 -2.79
CA VAL A 40 -0.29 -1.15 -4.18
C VAL A 40 0.57 -2.16 -4.92
N TYR A 41 -0.09 -3.08 -5.61
CA TYR A 41 0.52 -4.08 -6.49
C TYR A 41 0.08 -3.78 -7.90
N GLU A 42 1.03 -3.47 -8.78
CA GLU A 42 0.77 -3.14 -10.18
C GLU A 42 1.44 -4.19 -11.05
N PHE A 43 0.61 -5.06 -11.62
CA PHE A 43 1.05 -6.07 -12.56
C PHE A 43 0.89 -5.54 -13.99
N SER A 44 1.93 -5.72 -14.80
CA SER A 44 1.92 -5.37 -16.22
C SER A 44 2.41 -6.55 -17.05
N LEU A 45 1.73 -6.78 -18.17
CA LEU A 45 2.12 -7.74 -19.19
C LEU A 45 2.17 -7.00 -20.54
N PRO A 46 3.30 -7.04 -21.27
CA PRO A 46 3.37 -6.48 -22.61
C PRO A 46 2.45 -7.27 -23.56
N ALA A 47 2.12 -6.67 -24.71
CA ALA A 47 1.38 -7.36 -25.75
C ALA A 47 2.16 -8.60 -26.22
N ASP A 48 1.46 -9.69 -26.43
CA ASP A 48 2.00 -10.96 -26.92
C ASP A 48 1.11 -11.56 -28.00
N GLY A 49 1.56 -11.46 -29.25
CA GLY A 49 0.78 -11.87 -30.42
C GLY A 49 -0.51 -11.06 -30.57
N ALA A 50 -1.65 -11.76 -30.58
CA ALA A 50 -2.99 -11.17 -30.67
C ALA A 50 -3.56 -10.72 -29.32
N VAL A 51 -2.87 -11.06 -28.21
CA VAL A 51 -3.22 -10.54 -26.89
C VAL A 51 -2.51 -9.21 -26.68
N GLY A 52 -3.26 -8.14 -26.43
CA GLY A 52 -2.75 -6.81 -26.18
C GLY A 52 -2.08 -6.68 -24.82
N THR A 53 -1.59 -5.48 -24.51
CA THR A 53 -1.02 -5.17 -23.19
C THR A 53 -2.06 -5.34 -22.10
N LEU A 54 -1.64 -5.69 -20.89
CA LEU A 54 -2.51 -5.84 -19.74
C LEU A 54 -1.85 -5.19 -18.53
N ASP A 55 -2.59 -4.30 -17.85
CA ASP A 55 -2.17 -3.66 -16.61
C ASP A 55 -3.27 -3.83 -15.56
N ILE A 56 -2.93 -4.35 -14.38
CA ILE A 56 -3.84 -4.59 -13.27
C ILE A 56 -3.26 -3.99 -12.00
N LYS A 57 -4.03 -3.14 -11.33
CA LYS A 57 -3.64 -2.47 -10.10
C LYS A 57 -4.49 -2.91 -8.92
N LEU A 58 -3.87 -3.51 -7.92
CA LEU A 58 -4.50 -3.97 -6.68
C LEU A 58 -4.09 -3.10 -5.50
N THR A 59 -5.02 -2.83 -4.61
CA THR A 59 -4.76 -2.16 -3.33
C THR A 59 -5.15 -3.07 -2.18
N PHE A 60 -4.20 -3.30 -1.27
CA PHE A 60 -4.38 -4.05 -0.04
C PHE A 60 -4.16 -3.15 1.17
N PRO A 61 -4.78 -3.46 2.32
CA PRO A 61 -4.59 -2.69 3.55
C PRO A 61 -3.22 -2.92 4.22
N ALA A 62 -2.39 -3.81 3.69
CA ALA A 62 -1.04 -4.12 4.17
C ALA A 62 -0.19 -4.71 3.03
N LEU A 63 1.13 -4.58 3.12
CA LEU A 63 2.07 -5.22 2.18
C LEU A 63 1.94 -6.73 2.15
N LEU A 64 1.66 -7.39 3.27
CA LEU A 64 1.35 -8.81 3.29
C LEU A 64 -0.15 -9.02 3.44
N PRO A 65 -0.91 -9.28 2.35
CA PRO A 65 -2.22 -9.89 2.51
C PRO A 65 -2.01 -11.26 3.19
N THR A 66 -2.62 -11.44 4.35
CA THR A 66 -2.49 -12.68 5.13
C THR A 66 -3.17 -13.84 4.41
N GLY A 67 -2.46 -14.95 4.19
CA GLY A 67 -3.10 -16.23 3.86
C GLY A 67 -2.50 -16.95 2.65
N ALA A 68 -3.20 -18.01 2.24
CA ALA A 68 -2.96 -18.78 1.02
C ALA A 68 -3.39 -17.98 -0.23
N LEU A 69 -3.29 -18.62 -1.41
CA LEU A 69 -3.78 -18.08 -2.67
C LEU A 69 -5.17 -17.42 -2.53
N SER A 70 -5.24 -16.13 -2.88
CA SER A 70 -6.46 -15.34 -2.91
C SER A 70 -6.93 -15.19 -4.35
N VAL A 71 -8.18 -15.59 -4.62
CA VAL A 71 -8.82 -15.38 -5.92
C VAL A 71 -9.72 -14.15 -5.83
N ILE A 72 -9.39 -13.12 -6.59
CA ILE A 72 -10.05 -11.82 -6.56
C ILE A 72 -10.75 -11.61 -7.91
N PRO A 73 -12.09 -11.46 -7.94
CA PRO A 73 -12.79 -11.06 -9.17
C PRO A 73 -12.28 -9.70 -9.66
N LEU A 74 -12.24 -9.46 -10.98
CA LEU A 74 -11.83 -8.14 -11.50
C LEU A 74 -12.76 -6.99 -11.11
N THR A 75 -13.98 -7.31 -10.65
CA THR A 75 -14.95 -6.37 -10.07
C THR A 75 -14.78 -6.18 -8.55
N GLY A 76 -13.82 -6.85 -7.93
CA GLY A 76 -13.55 -6.79 -6.50
C GLY A 76 -13.02 -5.43 -6.06
N SER A 77 -13.31 -5.02 -4.82
CA SER A 77 -12.90 -3.72 -4.27
C SER A 77 -11.39 -3.51 -4.17
N GLN A 78 -10.61 -4.60 -4.18
CA GLN A 78 -9.15 -4.55 -4.20
C GLN A 78 -8.63 -4.11 -5.57
N VAL A 79 -9.38 -4.34 -6.64
CA VAL A 79 -8.99 -3.99 -8.01
C VAL A 79 -9.35 -2.53 -8.26
N THR A 80 -8.31 -1.70 -8.35
CA THR A 80 -8.46 -0.24 -8.49
C THR A 80 -8.34 0.24 -9.93
N SER A 81 -7.67 -0.54 -10.78
CA SER A 81 -7.57 -0.28 -12.20
C SER A 81 -7.34 -1.59 -12.96
N VAL A 82 -7.95 -1.69 -14.13
CA VAL A 82 -7.69 -2.73 -15.13
C VAL A 82 -7.65 -2.04 -16.48
N THR A 83 -6.53 -2.15 -17.18
CA THR A 83 -6.38 -1.71 -18.57
C THR A 83 -5.98 -2.91 -19.41
N SER A 84 -6.67 -3.12 -20.52
CA SER A 84 -6.38 -4.23 -21.43
C SER A 84 -6.47 -3.75 -22.88
N GLY A 85 -5.47 -4.10 -23.67
CA GLY A 85 -5.47 -3.89 -25.13
C GLY A 85 -6.38 -4.85 -25.88
N THR A 86 -6.83 -5.94 -25.22
CA THR A 86 -7.82 -6.89 -25.75
C THR A 86 -9.13 -6.78 -24.97
N PRO A 87 -10.30 -6.85 -25.63
CA PRO A 87 -11.58 -6.84 -24.93
C PRO A 87 -11.70 -7.98 -23.91
N ILE A 88 -11.93 -7.64 -22.64
CA ILE A 88 -12.16 -8.58 -21.53
C ILE A 88 -13.50 -8.29 -20.87
N ASP A 89 -14.15 -9.33 -20.38
CA ASP A 89 -15.31 -9.25 -19.51
C ASP A 89 -14.87 -9.29 -18.04
N LEU A 90 -14.98 -8.15 -17.37
CA LEU A 90 -14.58 -7.99 -15.98
C LEU A 90 -15.44 -8.83 -15.02
N ALA A 91 -16.70 -9.12 -15.38
CA ALA A 91 -17.63 -9.83 -14.50
C ALA A 91 -17.29 -11.31 -14.35
N THR A 92 -16.68 -11.90 -15.39
CA THR A 92 -16.32 -13.33 -15.43
C THR A 92 -14.83 -13.57 -15.25
N SER A 93 -14.02 -12.51 -15.29
CA SER A 93 -12.56 -12.59 -15.13
C SER A 93 -12.13 -12.45 -13.67
N ALA A 94 -11.00 -13.07 -13.33
CA ALA A 94 -10.42 -13.05 -11.99
C ALA A 94 -8.89 -13.07 -12.02
N ILE A 95 -8.31 -12.73 -10.87
CA ILE A 95 -6.87 -12.85 -10.61
C ILE A 95 -6.63 -13.76 -9.41
N GLY A 96 -5.57 -14.54 -9.47
CA GLY A 96 -5.02 -15.25 -8.32
C GLY A 96 -3.79 -14.50 -7.81
N ILE A 97 -3.70 -14.25 -6.52
CA ILE A 97 -2.50 -13.69 -5.90
C ILE A 97 -2.14 -14.44 -4.63
N GLU A 98 -0.87 -14.80 -4.50
CA GLU A 98 -0.30 -15.36 -3.29
C GLU A 98 0.99 -14.61 -2.96
N VAL A 99 1.11 -14.14 -1.72
CA VAL A 99 2.30 -13.41 -1.26
C VAL A 99 2.95 -14.20 -0.16
N THR A 100 4.14 -14.74 -0.43
CA THR A 100 4.94 -15.53 0.52
C THR A 100 6.13 -14.70 1.04
N PRO A 101 6.88 -15.20 2.05
CA PRO A 101 8.11 -14.60 2.54
C PRO A 101 9.18 -14.25 1.49
N THR A 102 9.16 -14.90 0.32
CA THR A 102 10.24 -14.79 -0.68
C THR A 102 9.74 -14.62 -2.10
N THR A 103 8.44 -14.75 -2.33
CA THR A 103 7.86 -14.67 -3.67
C THR A 103 6.47 -14.06 -3.64
N THR A 104 6.09 -13.43 -4.75
CA THR A 104 4.69 -13.18 -5.08
C THR A 104 4.34 -14.01 -6.30
N LEU A 105 3.26 -14.78 -6.20
CA LEU A 105 2.64 -15.48 -7.31
C LEU A 105 1.48 -14.62 -7.81
N PHE A 106 1.44 -14.37 -9.11
CA PHE A 106 0.35 -13.65 -9.75
C PHE A 106 -0.17 -14.48 -10.91
N GLY A 107 -1.46 -14.76 -10.91
CA GLY A 107 -2.13 -15.50 -11.96
C GLY A 107 -3.33 -14.73 -12.45
N VAL A 108 -3.69 -14.93 -13.71
CA VAL A 108 -4.87 -14.30 -14.31
C VAL A 108 -5.73 -15.34 -15.01
N ALA A 109 -7.03 -15.12 -14.96
CA ALA A 109 -8.04 -15.85 -15.71
C ALA A 109 -8.95 -14.81 -16.38
N LEU A 110 -8.62 -14.47 -17.63
CA LEU A 110 -9.27 -13.43 -18.40
C LEU A 110 -10.12 -14.05 -19.51
N LEU A 111 -11.39 -13.69 -19.52
CA LEU A 111 -12.38 -14.12 -20.50
C LEU A 111 -12.93 -12.89 -21.22
N ASN A 112 -13.42 -13.07 -22.44
CA ASN A 112 -14.19 -12.03 -23.13
C ASN A 112 -15.70 -12.23 -22.92
N ALA A 113 -16.52 -11.33 -23.47
CA ALA A 113 -17.98 -11.40 -23.36
C ALA A 113 -18.60 -12.65 -24.01
N ALA A 114 -17.89 -13.33 -24.91
CA ALA A 114 -18.29 -14.59 -25.51
C ALA A 114 -17.79 -15.82 -24.72
N GLN A 115 -17.21 -15.61 -23.52
CA GLN A 115 -16.58 -16.63 -22.68
C GLN A 115 -15.39 -17.35 -23.33
N ALA A 116 -14.82 -16.78 -24.39
CA ALA A 116 -13.57 -17.28 -24.95
C ALA A 116 -12.39 -16.82 -24.08
N LEU A 117 -11.36 -17.66 -24.03
CA LEU A 117 -10.18 -17.46 -23.21
C LEU A 117 -9.28 -16.38 -23.82
N VAL A 118 -9.19 -15.23 -23.15
CA VAL A 118 -8.27 -14.16 -23.55
C VAL A 118 -6.88 -14.45 -23.03
N LEU A 119 -6.75 -14.77 -21.74
CA LEU A 119 -5.48 -15.18 -21.15
C LEU A 119 -5.73 -16.00 -19.88
N LEU A 120 -5.17 -17.21 -19.82
CA LEU A 120 -5.21 -18.07 -18.65
C LEU A 120 -3.82 -18.46 -18.22
N ASN A 121 -3.58 -18.22 -16.95
CA ASN A 121 -2.37 -18.58 -16.24
C ASN A 121 -2.72 -19.25 -14.89
N VAL A 122 -4.01 -19.24 -14.50
CA VAL A 122 -4.54 -20.05 -13.41
C VAL A 122 -5.37 -21.17 -14.00
N THR A 123 -4.86 -22.40 -13.99
CA THR A 123 -5.70 -23.56 -14.34
C THR A 123 -6.90 -23.61 -13.39
N ALA A 124 -8.11 -23.74 -13.95
CA ALA A 124 -9.41 -23.59 -13.31
C ALA A 124 -9.60 -24.44 -12.00
N PRO A 125 -10.69 -24.25 -11.23
CA PRO A 125 -10.71 -24.23 -9.76
C PRO A 125 -10.47 -25.58 -9.03
N SER A 126 -10.14 -26.65 -9.73
CA SER A 126 -9.92 -27.99 -9.14
C SER A 126 -8.44 -28.38 -8.97
N GLY A 127 -7.49 -27.54 -9.37
CA GLY A 127 -6.08 -27.90 -9.16
C GLY A 127 -5.07 -26.98 -9.83
N ALA A 128 -5.13 -25.67 -9.55
CA ALA A 128 -4.07 -24.74 -9.92
C ALA A 128 -2.72 -25.25 -9.38
N SER A 129 -1.88 -25.81 -10.25
CA SER A 129 -0.49 -26.08 -9.89
C SER A 129 0.26 -24.75 -9.87
N PRO A 130 1.03 -24.43 -8.80
CA PRO A 130 1.82 -23.19 -8.69
C PRO A 130 2.81 -22.93 -9.84
N GLY A 131 3.02 -23.89 -10.74
CA GLY A 131 3.90 -23.80 -11.89
C GLY A 131 3.39 -22.92 -13.04
N ASP A 132 2.08 -22.63 -13.09
CA ASP A 132 1.52 -21.80 -14.17
C ASP A 132 1.64 -20.31 -13.85
N PHE A 133 1.69 -19.93 -12.57
CA PHE A 133 1.70 -18.55 -12.06
C PHE A 133 2.91 -17.75 -12.52
N PHE A 134 2.74 -16.43 -12.70
CA PHE A 134 3.87 -15.52 -12.74
C PHE A 134 4.57 -15.49 -11.38
N VAL A 135 5.86 -15.82 -11.36
CA VAL A 135 6.65 -15.89 -10.13
C VAL A 135 7.58 -14.68 -10.02
N PHE A 136 7.35 -13.84 -9.03
CA PHE A 136 8.19 -12.68 -8.71
C PHE A 136 9.01 -12.95 -7.46
N SER A 137 10.34 -12.98 -7.58
CA SER A 137 11.24 -13.17 -6.43
C SER A 137 11.39 -11.85 -5.66
N ARG A 138 10.82 -11.78 -4.45
CA ARG A 138 10.80 -10.56 -3.62
C ARG A 138 10.64 -10.89 -2.14
N THR A 139 11.14 -10.02 -1.27
CA THR A 139 10.76 -10.07 0.14
C THR A 139 9.38 -9.44 0.33
N PRO A 140 8.62 -9.77 1.38
CA PRO A 140 7.21 -9.39 1.47
C PRO A 140 7.04 -7.93 1.86
N ALA A 141 8.02 -7.41 2.61
CA ALA A 141 8.17 -6.00 2.91
C ALA A 141 8.94 -5.24 1.81
N GLY A 142 9.39 -5.93 0.76
CA GLY A 142 10.11 -5.33 -0.35
C GLY A 142 9.19 -4.47 -1.21
N THR A 143 9.66 -3.30 -1.59
CA THR A 143 9.04 -2.43 -2.60
C THR A 143 9.93 -2.34 -3.83
N GLY A 144 9.36 -1.92 -4.96
CA GLY A 144 10.04 -1.77 -6.24
C GLY A 144 9.50 -2.70 -7.32
N ALA A 145 10.18 -2.67 -8.47
CA ALA A 145 9.82 -3.43 -9.66
C ALA A 145 10.51 -4.79 -9.69
N PHE A 146 9.72 -5.83 -9.95
CA PHE A 146 10.16 -7.21 -10.05
C PHE A 146 9.76 -7.78 -11.40
N THR A 147 10.66 -8.54 -12.02
CA THR A 147 10.38 -9.27 -13.26
C THR A 147 9.99 -10.70 -12.93
N SER A 148 9.04 -11.25 -13.69
CA SER A 148 8.66 -12.65 -13.55
C SER A 148 9.81 -13.58 -13.95
N THR A 149 9.97 -14.67 -13.20
CA THR A 149 11.01 -15.70 -13.40
C THR A 149 10.44 -16.99 -13.99
N ALA A 150 9.13 -17.17 -13.88
CA ALA A 150 8.36 -18.25 -14.48
C ALA A 150 6.93 -17.72 -14.74
N GLY A 151 6.20 -18.42 -15.60
CA GLY A 151 4.81 -18.13 -15.95
C GLY A 151 4.50 -18.71 -17.32
N THR A 152 3.48 -19.56 -17.39
CA THR A 152 2.97 -20.08 -18.67
C THR A 152 1.59 -19.51 -18.89
N VAL A 153 1.32 -19.02 -20.10
CA VAL A 153 0.00 -18.49 -20.47
C VAL A 153 -0.59 -19.31 -21.61
N THR A 154 -1.91 -19.44 -21.58
CA THR A 154 -2.70 -20.03 -22.65
C THR A 154 -3.80 -19.04 -23.06
N SER A 155 -4.18 -19.08 -24.32
CA SER A 155 -5.18 -18.19 -24.91
C SER A 155 -5.85 -18.90 -26.08
N ASP A 156 -7.11 -18.58 -26.35
CA ASP A 156 -7.79 -18.95 -27.60
C ASP A 156 -7.30 -18.09 -28.78
N SER A 157 -6.64 -16.96 -28.48
CA SER A 157 -5.98 -16.10 -29.46
C SER A 157 -4.54 -16.55 -29.71
N VAL A 158 -4.01 -16.22 -30.89
CA VAL A 158 -2.62 -16.56 -31.25
C VAL A 158 -1.65 -15.79 -30.35
N LEU A 159 -0.86 -16.52 -29.56
CA LEU A 159 0.20 -15.96 -28.72
C LEU A 159 1.51 -15.85 -29.51
N GLY A 160 2.33 -14.87 -29.15
CA GLY A 160 3.69 -14.77 -29.66
C GLY A 160 4.62 -15.76 -28.97
N THR A 161 4.42 -15.96 -27.66
CA THR A 161 5.09 -16.98 -26.84
C THR A 161 4.17 -17.48 -25.73
N SER A 162 4.28 -18.75 -25.34
CA SER A 162 3.54 -19.26 -24.18
C SER A 162 4.14 -18.83 -22.84
N THR A 163 5.30 -18.16 -22.84
CA THR A 163 6.01 -17.70 -21.63
C THR A 163 6.40 -16.22 -21.73
N PRO A 164 5.42 -15.29 -21.76
CA PRO A 164 5.69 -13.86 -21.78
C PRO A 164 6.31 -13.40 -20.45
N VAL A 165 7.03 -12.29 -20.48
CA VAL A 165 7.64 -11.69 -19.27
C VAL A 165 6.71 -10.62 -18.73
N GLY A 166 6.07 -10.89 -17.59
CA GLY A 166 5.34 -9.89 -16.80
C GLY A 166 6.25 -9.15 -15.81
N THR A 167 5.81 -7.97 -15.40
CA THR A 167 6.42 -7.16 -14.34
C THR A 167 5.43 -6.92 -13.20
N LEU A 168 5.94 -6.82 -11.98
CA LEU A 168 5.18 -6.48 -10.79
C LEU A 168 5.88 -5.31 -10.09
N ASP A 169 5.24 -4.15 -10.02
CA ASP A 169 5.66 -3.04 -9.17
C ASP A 169 4.88 -3.05 -7.87
N VAL A 170 5.58 -2.87 -6.74
CA VAL A 170 4.96 -2.84 -5.42
C VAL A 170 5.39 -1.61 -4.65
N SER A 171 4.40 -0.85 -4.20
CA SER A 171 4.61 0.41 -3.47
C SER A 171 3.73 0.50 -2.23
N GLU A 172 4.18 1.29 -1.25
CA GLU A 172 3.39 1.62 -0.07
C GLU A 172 2.66 2.95 -0.28
N THR A 173 1.40 3.00 0.11
CA THR A 173 0.65 4.25 0.24
C THR A 173 0.64 4.65 1.71
N SER A 174 1.54 5.55 2.09
CA SER A 174 1.51 6.19 3.41
C SER A 174 0.52 7.36 3.38
N VAL A 175 -0.60 7.23 4.09
CA VAL A 175 -1.51 8.36 4.35
C VAL A 175 -1.14 8.93 5.73
N PRO A 176 -0.76 10.22 5.86
CA PRO A 176 -0.55 10.81 7.17
C PRO A 176 -1.82 10.68 8.02
N GLU A 177 -1.73 10.19 9.26
CA GLU A 177 -2.90 10.17 10.10
C GLU A 177 -3.38 11.61 10.36
N PRO A 178 -4.70 11.87 10.39
CA PRO A 178 -5.24 13.20 10.64
C PRO A 178 -4.79 13.76 12.00
N SER A 179 -4.55 12.89 12.98
CA SER A 179 -3.99 13.22 14.30
C SER A 179 -2.58 13.83 14.19
N SER A 180 -1.70 13.26 13.38
CA SER A 180 -0.31 13.73 13.21
C SER A 180 -0.26 15.13 12.60
N ALA A 181 -1.15 15.42 11.64
CA ALA A 181 -1.28 16.75 11.05
C ALA A 181 -1.79 17.79 12.05
N LEU A 182 -2.74 17.41 12.91
CA LEU A 182 -3.24 18.28 13.98
C LEU A 182 -2.14 18.61 14.99
N PHE A 183 -1.36 17.61 15.44
CA PHE A 183 -0.25 17.85 16.38
C PHE A 183 0.86 18.71 15.78
N LEU A 184 1.17 18.55 14.50
CA LEU A 184 2.13 19.42 13.80
C LEU A 184 1.62 20.86 13.74
N THR A 185 0.32 21.05 13.47
CA THR A 185 -0.33 22.37 13.44
C THR A 185 -0.31 23.03 14.84
N PHE A 186 -0.69 22.29 15.89
CA PHE A 186 -0.63 22.79 17.26
C PHE A 186 0.80 23.10 17.72
N GLY A 187 1.78 22.26 17.33
CA GLY A 187 3.20 22.49 17.61
C GLY A 187 3.71 23.79 16.98
N LEU A 188 3.39 24.04 15.71
CA LEU A 188 3.76 25.27 15.00
C LEU A 188 3.04 26.51 15.59
N MET A 189 1.78 26.38 15.99
CA MET A 189 1.06 27.43 16.72
C MET A 189 1.72 27.75 18.08
N GLY A 190 2.15 26.73 18.82
CA GLY A 190 2.88 26.91 20.08
C GLY A 190 4.22 27.63 19.91
N ILE A 191 4.98 27.29 18.86
CA ILE A 191 6.29 27.91 18.58
C ILE A 191 6.13 29.37 18.12
N SER A 192 5.14 29.64 17.26
CA SER A 192 4.88 31.00 16.76
C SER A 192 4.39 31.93 17.86
N SER A 193 3.48 31.48 18.72
CA SER A 193 3.01 32.24 19.89
C SER A 193 4.13 32.49 20.92
N TRP A 194 5.03 31.53 21.14
CA TRP A 194 6.21 31.72 21.99
C TRP A 194 7.20 32.75 21.42
N ARG A 195 7.47 32.70 20.11
CA ARG A 195 8.33 33.68 19.44
C ARG A 195 7.74 35.09 19.48
N LEU A 196 6.43 35.23 19.28
CA LEU A 196 5.73 36.52 19.40
C LEU A 196 5.89 37.09 20.81
N ARG A 197 5.71 36.26 21.84
CA ARG A 197 5.85 36.67 23.24
C ARG A 197 7.26 37.15 23.61
N ARG A 198 8.30 36.57 23.00
CA ARG A 198 9.70 36.99 23.22
C ARG A 198 10.09 38.29 22.51
N ARG A 199 9.30 38.75 21.54
CA ARG A 199 9.56 40.03 20.84
C ARG A 199 8.87 41.23 21.50
N SER A 200 7.84 40.97 22.30
CA SER A 200 7.06 42.01 23.00
C SER A 200 7.50 42.25 24.45
N ALA A 201 8.54 41.55 24.91
CA ALA A 201 9.17 41.71 26.23
C ALA A 201 10.63 42.09 26.04
#